data_AF-S8E2K4-F1
#
_entry.id   AF-S8E2K4-F1
#
_cell.length_a   1.000
_cell.length_b   1.000
_cell.length_c   1.000
_cell.angle_alpha   90.00
_cell.angle_beta   90.00
_cell.angle_gamma   90.00
#
_symmetry.space_group_name_H-M   'P 1'
#
loop_
_entity.id
_entity.type
_entity.pdbx_description
1 polymer ?
#
loop_
_entity_poly.entity_id
_entity_poly.type
_entity_poly.pdbx_seq_one_letter_code
_entity_poly.pdbx_strand_id
1 'polypeptide(L)'
;VFAIISILAVGAFLVYAARLSIHAMLARHRGATTEHTKRSFFQTQLGAYTVSLLLGNFLMSVAFILNSHWVAVGGVERSFIKQLSMTASSYFTSAIAIHAFTTLACKHKLPDWLCGAAVVSGWAVSAVMGIVPAMIDDDNLGSLYGFDGLSCGISLDYPGLQLFFQVIPVFLAVFASILFYGLIYLVIRGTISTSNGIRVNLSSEERKRSLGMNGTDPQYQAFVLTVARSLL
;
A
#
# COMPACT_ATOMS: atom_id res chain seq x y z
N VAL A 1 -10.44 -21.04 8.20
CA VAL A 1 -9.15 -21.66 7.84
C VAL A 1 -8.23 -20.73 7.06
N PHE A 2 -8.64 -20.20 5.89
CA PHE A 2 -7.80 -19.28 5.09
C PHE A 2 -7.34 -18.01 5.84
N ALA A 3 -8.21 -17.38 6.62
CA ALA A 3 -7.86 -16.20 7.43
C ALA A 3 -6.77 -16.50 8.48
N ILE A 4 -6.86 -17.66 9.15
CA ILE A 4 -5.90 -18.07 10.20
C ILE A 4 -4.52 -18.33 9.58
N ILE A 5 -4.48 -19.02 8.44
CA ILE A 5 -3.22 -19.30 7.72
C ILE A 5 -2.60 -17.99 7.22
N SER A 6 -3.42 -17.06 6.70
CA SER A 6 -2.95 -15.74 6.27
C SER A 6 -2.39 -14.91 7.43
N ILE A 7 -3.05 -14.91 8.60
CA ILE A 7 -2.57 -14.21 9.80
C ILE A 7 -1.24 -14.76 10.27
N LEU A 8 -1.10 -16.10 10.32
CA LEU A 8 0.16 -16.72 10.74
C LEU A 8 1.28 -16.44 9.74
N ALA A 9 0.99 -16.51 8.43
CA ALA A 9 1.98 -16.23 7.39
C ALA A 9 2.42 -14.77 7.37
N VAL A 10 1.47 -13.82 7.37
CA VAL A 10 1.76 -12.38 7.37
C VAL A 10 2.38 -11.96 8.70
N GLY A 11 1.90 -12.50 9.83
CA GLY A 11 2.45 -12.24 11.15
C GLY A 11 3.90 -12.72 11.28
N ALA A 12 4.19 -13.95 10.86
CA ALA A 12 5.55 -14.49 10.85
C ALA A 12 6.48 -13.66 9.94
N PHE A 13 5.98 -13.24 8.77
CA PHE A 13 6.71 -12.38 7.85
C PHE A 13 6.99 -10.99 8.45
N LEU A 14 6.02 -10.38 9.12
CA LEU A 14 6.18 -9.10 9.80
C LEU A 14 7.17 -9.20 10.97
N VAL A 15 7.12 -10.26 11.76
CA VAL A 15 8.10 -10.52 12.83
C VAL A 15 9.50 -10.72 12.26
N TYR A 16 9.63 -11.45 11.14
CA TYR A 16 10.91 -11.62 10.45
C TYR A 16 11.45 -10.29 9.92
N ALA A 17 10.62 -9.51 9.24
CA ALA A 17 10.99 -8.19 8.73
C ALA A 17 11.36 -7.21 9.85
N ALA A 18 10.62 -7.22 10.96
CA ALA A 18 10.90 -6.41 12.14
C ALA A 18 12.20 -6.85 12.84
N ARG A 19 12.47 -8.15 12.98
CA ARG A 19 13.75 -8.64 13.51
C ARG A 19 14.92 -8.21 12.64
N LEU A 20 14.78 -8.29 11.32
CA LEU A 20 15.82 -7.90 10.38
C LEU A 20 16.09 -6.39 10.43
N SER A 21 15.05 -5.56 10.52
CA SER A 21 15.18 -4.10 10.65
C SER A 21 15.80 -3.69 11.99
N ILE A 22 15.38 -4.32 13.11
CA ILE A 22 15.94 -4.10 14.44
C ILE A 22 17.41 -4.52 14.49
N HIS A 23 17.77 -5.68 13.95
CA HIS A 23 19.16 -6.14 13.92
C HIS A 23 20.06 -5.20 13.11
N ALA A 24 19.56 -4.69 11.98
CA ALA A 24 20.28 -3.71 11.17
C ALA A 24 20.43 -2.34 11.87
N MET A 25 19.41 -1.89 12.61
CA MET A 25 19.49 -0.67 13.42
C MET A 25 20.46 -0.83 14.59
N LEU A 26 20.41 -1.96 15.31
CA LEU A 26 21.33 -2.27 16.42
C LEU A 26 22.78 -2.40 15.96
N ALA A 27 23.03 -3.01 14.78
CA ALA A 27 24.36 -3.07 14.18
C ALA A 27 24.90 -1.67 13.85
N ARG A 28 24.03 -0.78 13.33
CA ARG A 28 24.36 0.61 13.03
C ARG A 28 24.63 1.44 14.30
N HIS A 29 23.90 1.17 15.38
CA HIS A 29 24.05 1.85 16.67
C HIS A 29 25.27 1.38 17.47
N ARG A 30 25.76 0.16 17.20
CA ARG A 30 26.95 -0.43 17.84
C ARG A 30 28.28 -0.10 17.15
N GLY A 31 28.28 0.77 16.14
CA GLY A 31 29.51 1.23 15.48
C GLY A 31 30.31 0.11 14.77
N ALA A 32 29.69 -1.04 14.51
CA ALA A 32 30.36 -2.16 13.86
C ALA A 32 30.63 -1.81 12.39
N THR A 33 31.89 -1.51 12.08
CA THR A 33 32.43 -1.47 10.72
C THR A 33 32.52 -2.89 10.19
N THR A 34 31.44 -3.40 9.63
CA THR A 34 31.49 -4.65 8.87
C THR A 34 30.75 -4.48 7.56
N GLU A 35 31.58 -4.50 6.51
CA GLU A 35 31.36 -4.97 5.14
C GLU A 35 29.93 -4.98 4.59
N HIS A 36 29.76 -4.31 3.44
CA HIS A 36 28.84 -4.65 2.35
C HIS A 36 27.56 -5.39 2.74
N THR A 37 26.88 -4.96 3.79
CA THR A 37 25.63 -5.59 4.19
C THR A 37 24.64 -5.14 3.13
N LYS A 38 24.29 -6.07 2.23
CA LYS A 38 23.22 -5.92 1.23
C LYS A 38 22.11 -5.10 1.89
N ARG A 39 21.93 -3.84 1.46
CA ARG A 39 20.83 -3.00 1.90
C ARG A 39 19.57 -3.81 1.69
N SER A 40 19.01 -4.31 2.78
CA SER A 40 17.81 -5.13 2.71
C SER A 40 16.72 -4.27 2.08
N PHE A 41 15.93 -4.82 1.17
CA PHE A 41 14.82 -4.13 0.51
C PHE A 41 13.91 -3.37 1.51
N PHE A 42 13.83 -3.84 2.76
CA PHE A 42 13.12 -3.21 3.87
C PHE A 42 13.73 -1.91 4.42
N GLN A 43 15.00 -1.61 4.12
CA GLN A 43 15.62 -0.31 4.41
C GLN A 43 15.37 0.72 3.30
N THR A 44 14.68 0.35 2.22
CA THR A 44 14.27 1.28 1.18
C THR A 44 12.91 1.89 1.51
N GLN A 45 12.62 3.08 0.95
CA GLN A 45 11.34 3.78 1.10
C GLN A 45 10.15 2.88 0.74
N LEU A 46 10.30 2.08 -0.31
CA LEU A 46 9.30 1.09 -0.73
C LEU A 46 9.03 0.02 0.34
N GLY A 47 10.07 -0.39 1.07
CA GLY A 47 9.96 -1.35 2.16
C GLY A 47 9.05 -0.86 3.30
N ALA A 48 9.11 0.42 3.65
CA ALA A 48 8.28 1.00 4.72
C ALA A 48 6.78 1.00 4.37
N TYR A 49 6.44 1.31 3.12
CA TYR A 49 5.06 1.22 2.63
C TYR A 49 4.55 -0.23 2.61
N THR A 50 5.37 -1.16 2.12
CA THR A 50 5.01 -2.59 2.07
C THR A 50 4.80 -3.16 3.47
N VAL A 51 5.65 -2.82 4.44
CA VAL A 51 5.46 -3.25 5.84
C VAL A 51 4.15 -2.69 6.41
N SER A 52 3.84 -1.42 6.14
CA SER A 52 2.60 -0.80 6.61
C SER A 52 1.36 -1.42 5.97
N LEU A 53 1.42 -1.74 4.67
CA LEU A 53 0.37 -2.45 3.95
C LEU A 53 0.15 -3.86 4.52
N LEU A 54 1.24 -4.60 4.78
CA LEU A 54 1.16 -5.93 5.36
C LEU A 54 0.59 -5.89 6.78
N LEU A 55 0.95 -4.88 7.57
CA LEU A 55 0.36 -4.65 8.89
C LEU A 55 -1.15 -4.34 8.77
N GLY A 56 -1.56 -3.52 7.80
CA GLY A 56 -2.98 -3.30 7.50
C GLY A 56 -3.72 -4.60 7.16
N ASN A 57 -3.16 -5.42 6.29
CA ASN A 57 -3.75 -6.71 5.90
C ASN A 57 -3.81 -7.72 7.07
N PHE A 58 -2.81 -7.69 7.96
CA PHE A 58 -2.82 -8.48 9.19
C PHE A 58 -3.99 -8.05 10.10
N LEU A 59 -4.14 -6.75 10.34
CA LEU A 59 -5.24 -6.20 11.13
C LEU A 59 -6.61 -6.50 10.48
N MET A 60 -6.71 -6.44 9.16
CA MET A 60 -7.93 -6.81 8.43
C MET A 60 -8.32 -8.26 8.67
N SER A 61 -7.34 -9.16 8.64
CA SER A 61 -7.59 -10.58 8.89
C SER A 61 -8.01 -10.84 10.34
N VAL A 62 -7.39 -10.15 11.31
CA VAL A 62 -7.83 -10.19 12.71
C VAL A 62 -9.26 -9.68 12.86
N ALA A 63 -9.60 -8.57 12.21
CA ALA A 63 -10.95 -8.02 12.22
C ALA A 63 -11.98 -9.01 11.65
N PHE A 64 -11.68 -9.73 10.58
CA PHE A 64 -12.57 -10.76 10.04
C PHE A 64 -12.82 -11.91 11.01
N ILE A 65 -11.81 -12.34 11.77
CA ILE A 65 -11.98 -13.40 12.78
C ILE A 65 -12.89 -12.91 13.91
N LEU A 66 -12.63 -11.72 14.46
CA LEU A 66 -13.45 -11.14 15.51
C LEU A 66 -14.90 -11.03 15.05
N ASN A 67 -15.09 -10.47 13.86
CA ASN A 67 -16.40 -10.28 13.26
C ASN A 67 -17.14 -11.61 13.05
N SER A 68 -16.46 -12.66 12.58
CA SER A 68 -17.08 -13.98 12.40
C SER A 68 -17.61 -14.58 13.70
N HIS A 69 -16.97 -14.31 14.83
CA HIS A 69 -17.45 -14.73 16.15
C HIS A 69 -18.71 -13.97 16.56
N TRP A 70 -18.74 -12.65 16.36
CA TRP A 70 -19.90 -11.82 16.75
C TRP A 70 -21.12 -12.05 15.88
N VAL A 71 -20.93 -12.30 14.59
CA VAL A 71 -22.02 -12.73 13.69
C VAL A 71 -22.63 -14.05 14.17
N ALA A 72 -21.83 -15.00 14.67
CA ALA A 72 -22.34 -16.26 15.21
C ALA A 72 -23.13 -16.10 16.52
N VAL A 73 -22.82 -15.07 17.31
CA VAL A 73 -23.48 -14.76 18.60
C VAL A 73 -24.63 -13.76 18.42
N GLY A 74 -24.84 -13.21 17.21
CA GLY A 74 -25.84 -12.17 16.94
C GLY A 74 -25.55 -10.83 17.63
N GLY A 75 -24.29 -10.62 18.06
CA GLY A 75 -23.85 -9.40 18.73
C GLY A 75 -23.22 -8.41 17.76
N VAL A 76 -23.18 -7.14 18.17
CA VAL A 76 -22.54 -6.05 17.40
C VAL A 76 -21.28 -5.61 18.14
N GLU A 77 -20.11 -5.85 17.55
CA GLU A 77 -18.84 -5.28 18.04
C GLU A 77 -18.50 -4.01 17.26
N ARG A 78 -17.86 -3.06 17.97
CA ARG A 78 -17.23 -1.87 17.39
C ARG A 78 -16.25 -2.27 16.29
N SER A 79 -16.64 -2.10 15.03
CA SER A 79 -15.88 -2.54 13.85
C SER A 79 -14.75 -1.58 13.46
N PHE A 80 -14.17 -0.91 14.45
CA PHE A 80 -13.12 0.09 14.25
C PHE A 80 -11.85 -0.53 13.63
N ILE A 81 -11.47 -1.74 14.04
CA ILE A 81 -10.28 -2.44 13.50
C ILE A 81 -10.48 -2.75 12.03
N LYS A 82 -11.70 -3.17 11.63
CA LYS A 82 -12.06 -3.42 10.23
C LYS A 82 -11.96 -2.13 9.41
N GLN A 83 -12.52 -1.04 9.92
CA GLN A 83 -12.52 0.25 9.22
C GLN A 83 -11.11 0.85 9.08
N LEU A 84 -10.31 0.78 10.15
CA LEU A 84 -8.93 1.23 10.18
C LEU A 84 -8.06 0.43 9.21
N SER A 85 -8.17 -0.91 9.26
CA SER A 85 -7.37 -1.79 8.39
C SER A 85 -7.74 -1.65 6.91
N MET A 86 -9.02 -1.51 6.58
CA MET A 86 -9.46 -1.26 5.20
C MET A 86 -8.90 0.05 4.66
N THR A 87 -9.02 1.13 5.43
CA THR A 87 -8.51 2.45 5.04
C THR A 87 -6.98 2.43 4.88
N ALA A 88 -6.27 1.79 5.81
CA ALA A 88 -4.81 1.66 5.75
C ALA A 88 -4.38 0.89 4.51
N SER A 89 -4.99 -0.27 4.24
CA SER A 89 -4.65 -1.09 3.09
C SER A 89 -4.91 -0.36 1.77
N SER A 90 -6.03 0.37 1.65
CA SER A 90 -6.32 1.20 0.48
C SER A 90 -5.28 2.31 0.29
N TYR A 91 -4.98 3.06 1.34
CA TYR A 91 -4.02 4.16 1.28
C TYR A 91 -2.61 3.69 0.89
N PHE A 92 -2.09 2.66 1.57
CA PHE A 92 -0.73 2.17 1.31
C PHE A 92 -0.61 1.51 -0.07
N THR A 93 -1.67 0.88 -0.58
CA THR A 93 -1.69 0.37 -1.96
C THR A 93 -1.54 1.50 -2.98
N SER A 94 -2.27 2.60 -2.80
CA SER A 94 -2.14 3.78 -3.67
C SER A 94 -0.78 4.45 -3.55
N ALA A 95 -0.27 4.59 -2.32
CA ALA A 95 1.04 5.18 -2.06
C ALA A 95 2.16 4.39 -2.76
N ILE A 96 2.10 3.05 -2.73
CA ILE A 96 3.05 2.18 -3.44
C ILE A 96 2.95 2.41 -4.95
N ALA A 97 1.74 2.49 -5.52
CA ALA A 97 1.55 2.72 -6.94
C ALA A 97 2.13 4.07 -7.40
N ILE A 98 1.87 5.14 -6.64
CA ILE A 98 2.40 6.50 -6.90
C ILE A 98 3.94 6.52 -6.79
N HIS A 99 4.48 5.90 -5.74
CA HIS A 99 5.92 5.83 -5.52
C HIS A 99 6.62 5.03 -6.63
N ALA A 100 6.04 3.89 -7.02
CA ALA A 100 6.53 3.08 -8.13
C ALA A 100 6.50 3.86 -9.44
N PHE A 101 5.43 4.60 -9.73
CA PHE A 101 5.34 5.43 -10.93
C PHE A 101 6.40 6.54 -10.91
N THR A 102 6.54 7.27 -9.81
CA THR A 102 7.53 8.36 -9.73
C THR A 102 8.96 7.85 -9.90
N THR A 103 9.27 6.69 -9.33
CA THR A 103 10.60 6.09 -9.39
C THR A 103 10.89 5.46 -10.75
N LEU A 104 9.93 4.74 -11.34
CA LEU A 104 10.11 4.01 -12.60
C LEU A 104 9.87 4.89 -13.83
N ALA A 105 8.80 5.68 -13.83
CA ALA A 105 8.39 6.50 -14.97
C ALA A 105 9.07 7.87 -15.00
N CYS A 106 9.14 8.55 -13.86
CA CYS A 106 9.76 9.89 -13.79
C CYS A 106 11.26 9.82 -13.48
N LYS A 107 11.79 8.64 -13.12
CA LYS A 107 13.19 8.43 -12.69
C LYS A 107 13.61 9.39 -11.57
N HIS A 108 12.64 9.88 -10.79
CA HIS A 108 12.89 10.87 -9.76
C HIS A 108 13.03 10.18 -8.42
N LYS A 109 14.14 10.44 -7.72
CA LYS A 109 14.34 9.94 -6.35
C LYS A 109 13.54 10.80 -5.40
N LEU A 110 12.54 10.20 -4.75
CA LEU A 110 11.77 10.87 -3.71
C LEU A 110 12.66 11.07 -2.46
N PRO A 111 12.56 12.19 -1.75
CA PRO A 111 13.31 12.42 -0.52
C PRO A 111 12.80 11.54 0.64
N ASP A 112 13.70 11.07 1.50
CA ASP A 112 13.38 10.13 2.60
C ASP A 112 12.34 10.68 3.59
N TRP A 113 12.35 11.99 3.84
CA TRP A 113 11.35 12.63 4.71
C TRP A 113 9.92 12.44 4.16
N LEU A 114 9.73 12.53 2.85
CA LEU A 114 8.41 12.38 2.24
C LEU A 114 7.86 10.97 2.45
N CYS A 115 8.74 9.96 2.49
CA CYS A 115 8.35 8.60 2.86
C CYS A 115 7.82 8.53 4.30
N GLY A 116 8.53 9.13 5.26
CA GLY A 116 8.09 9.19 6.65
C GLY A 116 6.76 9.92 6.80
N ALA A 117 6.62 11.08 6.16
CA ALA A 117 5.39 11.87 6.18
C ALA A 117 4.20 11.11 5.57
N ALA A 118 4.41 10.39 4.47
CA ALA A 118 3.37 9.57 3.82
C ALA A 118 2.93 8.39 4.72
N VAL A 119 3.84 7.78 5.46
CA VAL A 119 3.50 6.70 6.41
C VAL A 119 2.70 7.24 7.59
N VAL A 120 3.16 8.33 8.21
CA VAL A 120 2.47 8.95 9.35
C VAL A 120 1.07 9.43 8.95
N SER A 121 0.94 10.10 7.80
CA SER A 121 -0.36 10.54 7.28
C SER A 121 -1.28 9.37 6.94
N GLY A 122 -0.76 8.29 6.37
CA GLY A 122 -1.56 7.09 6.07
C GLY A 122 -2.19 6.47 7.32
N TRP A 123 -1.39 6.29 8.38
CA TRP A 123 -1.90 5.79 9.66
C TRP A 123 -2.82 6.79 10.36
N ALA A 124 -2.54 8.10 10.29
CA ALA A 124 -3.40 9.12 10.85
C ALA A 124 -4.78 9.15 10.17
N VAL A 125 -4.82 9.13 8.84
CA VAL A 125 -6.08 9.06 8.07
C VAL A 125 -6.84 7.78 8.42
N SER A 126 -6.14 6.65 8.51
CA SER A 126 -6.76 5.37 8.86
C SER A 126 -7.35 5.36 10.27
N ALA A 127 -6.66 5.99 11.23
CA ALA A 127 -7.14 6.15 12.60
C ALA A 127 -8.36 7.08 12.66
N VAL A 128 -8.33 8.22 11.96
CA VAL A 128 -9.47 9.14 11.88
C VAL A 128 -10.68 8.45 11.28
N MET A 129 -10.53 7.76 10.15
CA MET A 129 -11.64 7.05 9.49
C MET A 129 -12.19 5.88 10.31
N GLY A 130 -11.38 5.28 11.19
CA GLY A 130 -11.83 4.23 12.10
C GLY A 130 -12.44 4.74 13.42
N ILE A 131 -11.98 5.88 13.94
CA ILE A 131 -12.43 6.42 15.24
C ILE A 131 -13.64 7.35 15.07
N VAL A 132 -13.71 8.16 14.01
CA VAL A 132 -14.80 9.12 13.81
C VAL A 132 -16.18 8.44 13.85
N PRO A 133 -16.44 7.32 13.12
CA PRO A 133 -17.73 6.65 13.20
C PRO A 133 -18.00 6.01 14.57
N ALA A 134 -16.96 5.77 15.38
CA ALA A 134 -17.09 5.23 16.75
C ALA A 134 -17.45 6.30 17.79
N MET A 135 -17.19 7.58 17.47
CA MET A 135 -17.43 8.71 18.37
C MET A 135 -18.78 9.38 18.12
N ILE A 136 -19.39 9.11 16.97
CA ILE A 136 -20.76 9.54 16.65
C ILE A 136 -21.69 8.48 17.25
N ASP A 137 -21.87 8.53 18.58
CA ASP A 137 -22.99 7.89 19.25
C ASP A 137 -24.11 8.94 19.33
N ASP A 138 -25.20 8.69 18.61
CA ASP A 138 -26.36 9.59 18.59
C ASP A 138 -27.46 8.94 19.43
N ASP A 139 -27.83 9.60 20.54
CA ASP A 139 -28.71 9.04 21.59
C ASP A 139 -30.10 8.63 21.06
N ASN A 140 -30.50 9.13 19.88
CA ASN A 140 -31.79 8.83 19.23
C ASN A 140 -31.70 7.79 18.11
N LEU A 141 -30.51 7.47 17.60
CA LEU A 141 -30.31 6.72 16.35
C LEU A 141 -29.49 5.42 16.53
N GLY A 142 -28.94 5.18 17.73
CA GLY A 142 -28.15 3.99 18.05
C GLY A 142 -26.69 4.10 17.57
N SER A 143 -25.88 3.09 17.89
CA SER A 143 -24.47 3.10 17.47
C SER A 143 -24.35 2.99 15.95
N LEU A 144 -23.50 3.81 15.35
CA LEU A 144 -23.25 3.85 13.90
C LEU A 144 -22.65 2.54 13.36
N TYR A 145 -21.99 1.78 14.22
CA TYR A 145 -21.57 0.42 13.94
C TYR A 145 -22.73 -0.55 14.17
N GLY A 146 -23.06 -1.31 13.13
CA GLY A 146 -24.16 -2.26 13.09
C GLY A 146 -23.83 -3.46 12.20
N PHE A 147 -24.85 -4.27 11.93
CA PHE A 147 -24.74 -5.37 10.98
C PHE A 147 -24.87 -4.82 9.56
N ASP A 148 -23.85 -5.02 8.72
CA ASP A 148 -23.78 -4.51 7.34
C ASP A 148 -24.35 -5.50 6.30
N GLY A 149 -25.01 -6.57 6.75
CA GLY A 149 -25.58 -7.63 5.92
C GLY A 149 -24.68 -8.86 5.76
N LEU A 150 -23.35 -8.67 5.79
CA LEU A 150 -22.36 -9.75 5.67
C LEU A 150 -21.49 -9.88 6.92
N SER A 151 -21.37 -8.80 7.70
CA SER A 151 -20.42 -8.68 8.79
C SER A 151 -20.76 -7.47 9.68
N CYS A 152 -20.13 -7.33 10.85
CA CYS A 152 -20.16 -6.09 11.63
C CYS A 152 -19.40 -4.99 10.86
N GLY A 153 -20.01 -3.81 10.74
CA GLY A 153 -19.55 -2.70 9.92
C GLY A 153 -20.37 -1.44 10.19
N ILE A 154 -20.36 -0.49 9.27
CA ILE A 154 -21.30 0.64 9.35
C ILE A 154 -22.70 0.12 9.02
N SER A 155 -23.71 0.48 9.82
CA SER A 155 -25.07 -0.05 9.64
C SER A 155 -25.62 0.31 8.25
N LEU A 156 -26.43 -0.61 7.69
CA LEU A 156 -27.17 -0.40 6.43
C LEU A 156 -28.18 0.76 6.52
N ASP A 157 -28.52 1.17 7.74
CA ASP A 157 -29.40 2.31 8.00
C ASP A 157 -28.78 3.66 7.55
N TYR A 158 -27.45 3.71 7.39
CA TYR A 158 -26.71 4.91 6.99
C TYR A 158 -25.91 4.71 5.70
N PRO A 159 -26.57 4.50 4.54
CA PRO A 159 -25.89 4.20 3.28
C PRO A 159 -24.95 5.32 2.82
N GLY A 160 -25.29 6.58 3.12
CA GLY A 160 -24.43 7.73 2.82
C GLY A 160 -23.11 7.70 3.60
N LEU A 161 -23.14 7.31 4.87
CA LEU A 161 -21.95 7.22 5.71
C LEU A 161 -21.09 6.00 5.33
N GLN A 162 -21.73 4.87 5.01
CA GLN A 162 -21.05 3.70 4.47
C GLN A 162 -20.32 4.02 3.17
N LEU A 163 -20.95 4.77 2.26
CA LEU A 163 -20.32 5.19 1.01
C LEU A 163 -19.08 6.05 1.27
N PHE A 164 -19.19 7.02 2.18
CA PHE A 164 -18.10 7.94 2.50
C PHE A 164 -16.91 7.26 3.19
N PHE A 165 -17.18 6.46 4.23
CA PHE A 165 -16.12 5.86 5.04
C PHE A 165 -15.53 4.59 4.42
N GLN A 166 -16.33 3.81 3.69
CA GLN A 166 -15.91 2.50 3.19
C GLN A 166 -15.64 2.51 1.68
N VAL A 167 -16.59 3.01 0.88
CA VAL A 167 -16.55 2.85 -0.58
C VAL A 167 -15.61 3.84 -1.24
N ILE A 168 -15.65 5.13 -0.86
CA ILE A 168 -14.82 6.18 -1.47
C ILE A 168 -13.32 5.89 -1.34
N PRO A 169 -12.76 5.54 -0.16
CA PRO A 169 -11.33 5.28 -0.03
C PRO A 169 -10.87 4.09 -0.87
N VAL A 170 -11.67 3.03 -0.92
CA VAL A 170 -11.36 1.84 -1.74
C VAL A 170 -11.43 2.17 -3.22
N PHE A 171 -12.47 2.90 -3.65
CA PHE A 171 -12.64 3.31 -5.04
C PHE A 171 -11.49 4.19 -5.51
N LEU A 172 -11.11 5.20 -4.73
CA LEU A 172 -9.96 6.06 -5.01
C LEU A 172 -8.68 5.24 -5.11
N ALA A 173 -8.51 4.24 -4.22
CA ALA A 173 -7.33 3.41 -4.26
C ALA A 173 -7.26 2.54 -5.51
N VAL A 174 -8.36 1.90 -5.90
CA VAL A 174 -8.46 1.10 -7.13
C VAL A 174 -8.22 1.97 -8.35
N PHE A 175 -8.86 3.14 -8.42
CA PHE A 175 -8.69 4.09 -9.52
C PHE A 175 -7.22 4.54 -9.66
N ALA A 176 -6.59 4.93 -8.55
CA ALA A 176 -5.17 5.30 -8.53
C ALA A 176 -4.28 4.12 -8.97
N SER A 177 -4.54 2.91 -8.48
CA SER A 177 -3.79 1.72 -8.87
C SER A 177 -3.90 1.43 -10.36
N ILE A 178 -5.11 1.43 -10.93
CA ILE A 178 -5.32 1.22 -12.37
C ILE A 178 -4.58 2.28 -13.18
N LEU A 179 -4.70 3.55 -12.79
CA LEU A 179 -4.06 4.67 -13.49
C LEU A 179 -2.53 4.54 -13.46
N PHE A 180 -1.93 4.40 -12.28
CA PHE A 180 -0.47 4.40 -12.14
C PHE A 180 0.17 3.11 -12.65
N TYR A 181 -0.42 1.94 -12.38
CA TYR A 181 0.11 0.70 -12.95
C TYR A 181 -0.08 0.63 -14.46
N GLY A 182 -1.18 1.17 -14.99
CA GLY A 182 -1.37 1.34 -16.43
C GLY A 182 -0.29 2.22 -17.06
N LEU A 183 0.04 3.35 -16.43
CA LEU A 183 1.12 4.22 -16.87
C LEU A 183 2.50 3.54 -16.78
N ILE A 184 2.79 2.82 -15.69
CA ILE A 184 4.03 2.05 -15.53
C ILE A 184 4.16 1.03 -16.68
N TYR A 185 3.09 0.31 -17.00
CA TYR A 185 3.07 -0.64 -18.10
C TYR A 185 3.41 0.04 -19.45
N LEU A 186 2.82 1.20 -19.74
CA LEU A 186 3.09 1.94 -20.97
C LEU A 186 4.53 2.45 -21.05
N VAL A 187 5.11 2.85 -19.93
CA VAL A 187 6.52 3.28 -19.84
C VAL A 187 7.47 2.10 -20.06
N ILE A 188 7.24 0.96 -19.39
CA ILE A 188 8.08 -0.24 -19.56
C ILE A 188 8.01 -0.74 -21.00
N ARG A 189 6.84 -0.66 -21.64
CA ARG A 189 6.66 -0.97 -23.07
C ARG A 189 7.37 0.02 -24.01
N GLY A 190 7.94 1.10 -23.48
CA GLY A 190 8.58 2.17 -24.26
C GLY A 190 7.61 3.02 -25.07
N THR A 191 6.30 2.94 -24.79
CA THR A 191 5.27 3.73 -25.49
C THR A 191 5.22 5.16 -24.98
N ILE A 192 5.67 5.44 -23.76
CA ILE A 192 5.72 6.79 -23.18
C ILE A 192 7.13 7.09 -22.68
N SER A 193 7.70 8.22 -23.10
CA SER A 193 9.02 8.70 -22.65
C SER A 193 8.88 10.01 -21.89
N THR A 194 9.11 9.98 -20.58
CA THR A 194 8.92 11.13 -19.65
C THR A 194 10.15 12.03 -19.53
N SER A 195 11.14 11.94 -20.44
CA SER A 195 12.39 12.70 -20.30
C SER A 195 12.24 14.22 -20.45
N ASN A 196 11.10 14.71 -20.98
CA ASN A 196 10.80 16.14 -21.09
C ASN A 196 9.28 16.43 -21.27
N GLY A 197 8.42 15.65 -20.59
CA GLY A 197 6.95 15.67 -20.73
C GLY A 197 6.36 14.32 -21.19
N ILE A 198 5.04 14.12 -21.07
CA ILE A 198 4.37 12.88 -21.52
C ILE A 198 4.34 12.87 -23.06
N ARG A 199 5.32 12.21 -23.68
CA ARG A 199 5.34 11.99 -25.13
C ARG A 199 5.03 10.52 -25.43
N VAL A 200 3.99 10.29 -26.22
CA VAL A 200 3.58 8.96 -26.67
C VAL A 200 4.36 8.61 -27.94
N ASN A 201 5.37 7.75 -27.83
CA ASN A 201 6.19 7.31 -28.96
C ASN A 201 5.64 5.99 -29.51
N LEU A 202 4.90 6.08 -30.62
CA LEU A 202 4.31 4.92 -31.29
C LEU A 202 5.28 4.27 -32.30
N SER A 203 6.36 4.96 -32.72
CA SER A 203 7.31 4.43 -33.70
C SER A 203 8.34 3.46 -33.09
N SER A 204 8.64 2.37 -33.80
CA SER A 204 9.55 1.30 -33.32
C SER A 204 11.00 1.77 -33.17
N GLU A 205 11.43 2.72 -34.01
CA GLU A 205 12.81 3.25 -34.02
C GLU A 205 13.04 4.29 -32.90
N GLU A 206 12.04 5.11 -32.55
CA GLU A 206 12.14 6.00 -31.39
C GLU A 206 12.05 5.24 -30.06
N ARG A 207 11.35 4.10 -30.03
CA ARG A 207 11.30 3.20 -28.86
C ARG A 207 12.68 2.65 -28.50
N LYS A 208 13.46 2.23 -29.51
CA LYS A 208 14.88 1.84 -29.33
C LYS A 208 15.72 3.02 -28.84
N ARG A 209 15.47 4.22 -29.35
CA ARG A 209 16.21 5.44 -28.98
C ARG A 209 15.88 5.96 -27.58
N SER A 210 14.64 5.79 -27.10
CA SER A 210 14.25 6.15 -25.72
C SER A 210 14.76 5.15 -24.67
N LEU A 211 14.96 3.88 -25.06
CA LEU A 211 15.63 2.87 -24.24
C LEU A 211 17.16 3.11 -24.25
N GLY A 212 17.72 3.56 -25.37
CA GLY A 212 19.09 4.01 -25.52
C GLY A 212 19.30 5.49 -25.19
N MET A 213 18.90 5.95 -23.99
CA MET A 213 19.23 7.31 -23.55
C MET A 213 20.62 7.37 -22.91
N ASN A 214 21.49 8.16 -23.52
CA ASN A 214 22.74 8.67 -22.98
C ASN A 214 22.54 9.17 -21.53
N GLY A 215 23.23 8.55 -20.57
CA GLY A 215 23.37 9.07 -19.20
C GLY A 215 22.66 8.29 -18.08
N THR A 216 21.90 7.24 -18.37
CA THR A 216 21.40 6.31 -17.32
C THR A 216 22.38 5.19 -17.04
N ASP A 217 22.48 4.79 -15.77
CA ASP A 217 23.30 3.68 -15.28
C ASP A 217 23.12 2.40 -16.14
N PRO A 218 24.20 1.83 -16.71
CA PRO A 218 24.12 0.68 -17.61
C PRO A 218 23.41 -0.54 -17.00
N GLN A 219 23.42 -0.70 -15.67
CA GLN A 219 22.69 -1.78 -14.99
C GLN A 219 21.17 -1.61 -15.08
N TYR A 220 20.68 -0.37 -14.97
CA TYR A 220 19.26 -0.07 -15.08
C TYR A 220 18.75 -0.34 -16.51
N GLN A 221 19.55 0.01 -17.51
CA GLN A 221 19.23 -0.28 -18.91
C GLN A 221 19.12 -1.78 -19.17
N ALA A 222 20.07 -2.59 -18.69
CA ALA A 222 20.02 -4.04 -18.82
C ALA A 222 18.78 -4.65 -18.15
N PHE A 223 18.42 -4.16 -16.95
CA PHE A 223 17.21 -4.61 -16.26
C PHE A 223 15.94 -4.31 -17.04
N VAL A 224 15.75 -3.07 -17.48
CA VAL A 224 14.56 -2.66 -18.25
C VAL A 224 14.46 -3.44 -19.57
N LEU A 225 15.59 -3.68 -20.24
CA LEU A 225 15.62 -4.39 -21.51
C LEU A 225 15.29 -5.89 -21.36
N THR A 226 15.72 -6.51 -20.26
CA THR A 226 15.32 -7.88 -19.89
C THR A 226 13.83 -7.98 -19.58
N VAL A 227 13.30 -7.04 -18.79
CA VAL A 227 11.86 -7.01 -18.45
C VAL A 227 11.01 -6.76 -19.70
N ALA A 228 11.41 -5.80 -20.54
CA ALA A 228 10.70 -5.51 -21.79
C ALA A 228 10.68 -6.72 -22.75
N ARG A 229 11.78 -7.49 -22.82
CA ARG A 229 11.83 -8.75 -23.57
C ARG A 229 10.92 -9.85 -23.02
N SER A 230 10.69 -9.89 -21.71
CA SER A 230 9.76 -10.86 -21.10
C SER A 230 8.28 -10.51 -21.27
N LEU A 231 7.96 -9.29 -21.72
CA LEU A 231 6.60 -8.78 -21.89
C LEU A 231 6.14 -8.77 -23.36
N LEU A 232 6.99 -9.22 -24.28
CA LEU A 232 6.70 -9.45 -25.70
C LEU A 232 6.56 -10.96 -25.95
#